data_AF-A0A1J6IST9-F1
#
_entry.id   AF-A0A1J6IST9-F1
#
_cell.length_a   1.000
_cell.length_b   1.000
_cell.length_c   1.000
_cell.angle_alpha   90.00
_cell.angle_beta   90.00
_cell.angle_gamma   90.00
#
_symmetry.space_group_name_H-M   'P 1'
#
loop_
_entity.id
_entity.type
_entity.pdbx_description
1 polymer ?
#
loop_
_entity_poly.entity_id
_entity_poly.type
_entity_poly.pdbx_seq_one_letter_code
_entity_poly.pdbx_strand_id
1 'polypeptide(L)'
;MDSFIRLQEISQEISQVEEEKLQSEQRLGLFWEHLPPLDPEAVAKMMQEIRNHIRGLEERKEALLQERRELTARVARIASDSQRE
;
A
#
# COMPACT_ATOMS: atom_id res chain seq x y z
N MET A 1 15.15 -13.89 15.21
CA MET A 1 15.38 -12.43 15.25
C MET A 1 14.88 -11.74 13.98
N ASP A 2 15.16 -12.29 12.80
CA ASP A 2 14.78 -11.74 11.48
C ASP A 2 13.26 -11.44 11.33
N SER A 3 12.39 -12.38 11.72
CA SER A 3 10.93 -12.24 11.51
C SER A 3 10.27 -11.07 12.24
N PHE A 4 10.78 -10.65 13.41
CA PHE A 4 10.24 -9.48 14.13
C PHE A 4 10.67 -8.17 13.47
N ILE A 5 11.90 -8.11 12.96
CA ILE A 5 12.42 -6.96 12.21
C ILE A 5 11.60 -6.80 10.92
N ARG A 6 11.38 -7.88 10.17
CA ARG A 6 10.56 -7.85 8.96
C ARG A 6 9.11 -7.43 9.23
N LEU A 7 8.50 -7.91 10.32
CA LEU A 7 7.15 -7.48 10.72
C LEU A 7 7.05 -5.97 11.00
N GLN A 8 8.10 -5.39 11.60
CA GLN A 8 8.19 -3.95 11.82
C GLN A 8 8.37 -3.19 10.51
N GLU A 9 9.24 -3.65 9.62
CA GLU A 9 9.45 -3.07 8.28
C GLU A 9 8.16 -3.08 7.46
N ILE A 10 7.45 -4.22 7.41
CA ILE A 10 6.16 -4.33 6.71
C ILE A 10 5.15 -3.33 7.27
N SER A 11 5.14 -3.11 8.58
CA SER A 11 4.24 -2.13 9.20
C SER A 11 4.58 -0.70 8.77
N GLN A 12 5.88 -0.36 8.65
CA GLN A 12 6.32 0.94 8.12
C GLN A 12 6.00 1.09 6.64
N GLU A 13 6.23 0.06 5.83
CA GLU A 13 5.92 0.06 4.40
C GLU A 13 4.43 0.23 4.14
N ILE A 14 3.56 -0.42 4.93
CA ILE A 14 2.10 -0.24 4.83
C ILE A 14 1.73 1.22 5.11
N SER A 15 2.27 1.83 6.17
CA SER A 15 1.99 3.24 6.48
C SER A 15 2.44 4.18 5.35
N GLN A 16 3.60 3.94 4.75
CA GLN A 16 4.09 4.72 3.61
C GLN A 16 3.17 4.58 2.40
N VAL A 17 2.76 3.35 2.07
CA VAL A 17 1.83 3.09 0.96
C VAL A 17 0.47 3.77 1.18
N GLU A 18 -0.03 3.78 2.42
CA GLU A 18 -1.27 4.48 2.77
C GLU A 18 -1.14 6.00 2.64
N GLU A 19 -0.02 6.57 3.07
CA GLU A 19 0.26 8.00 2.92
C GLU A 19 0.39 8.41 1.44
N GLU A 20 1.15 7.65 0.65
CA GLU A 20 1.30 7.89 -0.80
C GLU A 20 -0.04 7.78 -1.55
N LYS A 21 -0.88 6.82 -1.13
CA LYS A 21 -2.22 6.66 -1.70
C LYS A 21 -3.08 7.89 -1.37
N LEU A 22 -3.10 8.33 -0.11
CA LEU A 22 -3.85 9.51 0.30
C LEU A 22 -3.42 10.76 -0.48
N GLN A 23 -2.11 10.98 -0.66
CA GLN A 23 -1.60 12.10 -1.44
C GLN A 23 -2.02 12.02 -2.92
N SER A 24 -2.07 10.80 -3.48
CA SER A 24 -2.51 10.57 -4.86
C SER A 24 -4.01 10.81 -5.04
N GLU A 25 -4.83 10.40 -4.07
CA GLU A 25 -6.28 10.66 -4.05
C GLU A 25 -6.58 12.16 -3.93
N GLN A 26 -5.85 12.86 -3.05
CA GLN A 26 -5.95 14.32 -2.93
C GLN A 26 -5.59 15.01 -4.25
N ARG A 27 -4.49 14.60 -4.89
CA ARG A 27 -4.09 15.12 -6.20
C ARG A 27 -5.16 14.88 -7.27
N LEU A 28 -5.79 13.71 -7.25
CA LEU A 28 -6.90 13.41 -8.16
C LEU A 28 -8.12 14.30 -7.89
N GLY A 29 -8.40 14.60 -6.62
CA GLY A 29 -9.45 15.53 -6.20
C GLY A 29 -9.28 16.93 -6.78
N LEU A 30 -8.05 17.46 -6.78
CA LEU A 30 -7.74 18.79 -7.33
C LEU A 30 -8.10 18.93 -8.82
N PHE A 31 -8.02 17.86 -9.61
CA PHE A 31 -8.45 17.91 -11.01
C PHE A 31 -9.96 18.17 -11.18
N TRP A 32 -10.77 17.82 -10.18
CA TRP A 32 -12.22 18.02 -10.21
C TRP A 32 -12.68 19.38 -9.67
N GLU A 33 -11.80 20.11 -9.00
CA GLU A 33 -12.12 21.38 -8.33
C GLU A 33 -11.93 22.63 -9.21
N HIS A 34 -11.51 22.48 -10.48
CA HIS A 34 -11.11 23.62 -11.34
C HIS A 34 -11.91 23.73 -12.65
N LEU A 35 -11.80 24.90 -13.30
CA LEU A 35 -12.40 25.23 -14.61
C LEU A 35 -12.08 24.15 -15.66
N PRO A 36 -12.94 23.98 -16.70
CA PRO A 36 -12.73 22.99 -17.73
C PRO A 36 -11.31 23.11 -18.33
N PRO A 37 -10.59 22.00 -18.43
CA PRO A 37 -9.21 22.02 -18.85
C PRO A 37 -9.06 22.51 -20.29
N LEU A 38 -8.02 23.30 -20.54
CA LEU A 38 -7.61 23.74 -21.88
C LEU A 38 -7.35 22.55 -22.82
N ASP A 39 -6.82 21.46 -22.26
CA ASP A 39 -6.64 20.18 -22.94
C ASP A 39 -7.28 19.05 -22.11
N PRO A 40 -8.52 18.66 -22.43
CA PRO A 40 -9.21 17.58 -21.74
C PRO A 40 -8.53 16.21 -21.87
N GLU A 41 -7.83 15.96 -22.97
CA GLU A 41 -7.19 14.66 -23.23
C GLU A 41 -5.92 14.50 -22.41
N ALA A 42 -5.10 15.55 -22.32
CA ALA A 42 -3.94 15.58 -21.43
C ALA A 42 -4.35 15.41 -19.96
N VAL A 43 -5.41 16.09 -19.52
CA VAL A 43 -5.93 15.96 -18.15
C VAL A 43 -6.48 14.56 -17.90
N ALA A 44 -7.26 13.98 -18.83
CA ALA A 44 -7.75 12.62 -18.71
C ALA A 44 -6.61 11.60 -18.58
N LYS A 45 -5.53 11.78 -19.36
CA LYS A 45 -4.33 10.93 -19.28
C LYS A 45 -3.65 11.01 -17.92
N MET A 46 -3.41 12.23 -17.41
CA MET A 46 -2.80 12.42 -16.09
C MET A 46 -3.65 11.81 -14.96
N MET A 47 -4.97 12.00 -15.01
CA MET A 47 -5.89 11.39 -14.04
C MET A 47 -5.85 9.87 -14.13
N GLN A 48 -5.73 9.31 -15.33
CA GLN A 48 -5.60 7.87 -15.51
C GLN A 48 -4.27 7.32 -14.95
N GLU A 49 -3.17 8.05 -15.13
CA GLU A 49 -1.87 7.71 -14.54
C GLU A 49 -1.95 7.69 -13.01
N ILE A 50 -2.59 8.69 -12.41
CA ILE A 50 -2.80 8.74 -10.95
C ILE A 50 -3.66 7.57 -10.47
N ARG A 51 -4.75 7.25 -11.18
CA ARG A 51 -5.61 6.08 -10.85
C ARG A 51 -4.85 4.76 -10.96
N ASN A 52 -4.01 4.60 -11.98
CA ASN A 52 -3.19 3.42 -12.14
C ASN A 52 -2.16 3.31 -11.00
N HIS A 53 -1.58 4.43 -10.58
CA HIS A 53 -0.67 4.47 -9.44
C HIS A 53 -1.37 4.10 -8.13
N ILE A 54 -2.55 4.65 -7.85
CA ILE A 54 -3.39 4.28 -6.69
C ILE A 54 -3.65 2.77 -6.67
N ARG A 55 -4.02 2.19 -7.81
CA ARG A 55 -4.24 0.74 -7.92
C ARG A 55 -2.98 -0.06 -7.58
N GLY A 56 -1.83 0.35 -8.10
CA GLY A 56 -0.55 -0.30 -7.78
C GLY A 56 -0.19 -0.22 -6.29
N LEU A 57 -0.52 0.90 -5.63
CA LEU A 57 -0.35 1.06 -4.18
C LEU A 57 -1.30 0.13 -3.40
N GLU A 58 -2.55 -0.03 -3.83
CA GLU A 58 -3.50 -0.97 -3.22
C GLU A 58 -3.03 -2.43 -3.36
N GLU A 59 -2.56 -2.82 -4.54
CA GLU A 59 -1.99 -4.15 -4.80
C GLU A 59 -0.76 -4.40 -3.92
N ARG A 60 0.14 -3.42 -3.80
CA ARG A 60 1.32 -3.50 -2.92
C ARG A 60 0.92 -3.65 -1.46
N LYS A 61 -0.08 -2.88 -1.00
CA LYS A 61 -0.60 -2.99 0.37
C LYS A 61 -1.15 -4.39 0.64
N GLU A 62 -1.93 -4.97 -0.29
CA GLU A 62 -2.46 -6.31 -0.09
C GLU A 62 -1.36 -7.38 -0.04
N ALA A 63 -0.32 -7.25 -0.88
CA ALA A 63 0.84 -8.13 -0.83
C ALA A 63 1.57 -8.04 0.53
N LEU A 64 1.80 -6.84 1.04
CA LEU A 64 2.42 -6.62 2.36
C LEU A 64 1.56 -7.19 3.50
N LEU A 65 0.24 -7.03 3.43
CA LEU A 65 -0.68 -7.61 4.42
C LEU A 65 -0.65 -9.14 4.38
N GLN A 66 -0.56 -9.74 3.20
CA GLN A 66 -0.41 -11.18 3.04
C GLN A 66 0.91 -11.68 3.63
N GLU A 67 2.03 -11.00 3.31
CA GLU A 67 3.34 -11.34 3.87
C GLU A 67 3.33 -11.27 5.41
N ARG A 68 2.71 -10.22 5.98
CA ARG A 68 2.55 -10.09 7.43
C ARG A 68 1.80 -11.28 8.04
N ARG A 69 0.68 -11.70 7.43
CA ARG A 69 -0.13 -12.85 7.89
C ARG A 69 0.69 -14.13 7.90
N GLU A 70 1.44 -14.38 6.82
CA GLU A 70 2.30 -15.57 6.69
C GLU A 70 3.42 -15.57 7.74
N LEU A 71 4.08 -14.44 7.93
CA LEU A 71 5.13 -14.29 8.95
C LEU A 71 4.59 -14.49 10.36
N THR A 72 3.44 -13.89 10.70
CA THR A 72 2.79 -14.11 12.00
C THR A 72 2.44 -15.58 12.22
N ALA A 73 1.88 -16.25 11.20
CA ALA A 73 1.56 -17.67 11.27
C ALA A 73 2.82 -18.54 11.48
N ARG A 74 3.93 -18.19 10.80
CA ARG A 74 5.21 -18.88 10.97
C ARG A 74 5.79 -18.72 12.37
N VAL A 75 5.76 -17.51 12.92
CA VAL A 75 6.23 -17.23 14.29
C VAL A 75 5.38 -17.99 15.32
N ALA A 76 4.05 -18.01 15.14
CA ALA A 76 3.14 -18.75 16.01
C ALA A 76 3.41 -20.26 16.01
N ARG A 77 3.68 -20.86 14.84
CA ARG A 77 4.05 -22.29 14.73
C ARG A 77 5.34 -22.61 15.47
N ILE A 78 6.38 -21.79 15.28
CA ILE A 78 7.66 -21.96 15.98
C ILE A 78 7.45 -21.90 17.50
N ALA A 79 6.65 -20.94 17.98
CA ALA A 79 6.35 -20.81 19.39
C ALA A 79 5.58 -22.02 19.95
N SER A 80 4.62 -22.58 19.20
CA SER A 80 3.87 -23.77 19.63
C SER A 80 4.71 -25.05 19.64
N ASP A 81 5.68 -25.17 18.75
CA ASP A 81 6.56 -26.34 18.68
C ASP A 81 7.57 -26.33 19.83
N SER A 82 8.10 -25.16 20.20
CA SER A 82 9.00 -25.00 21.37
C SER A 82 8.33 -25.21 22.73
N GLN A 83 6.99 -25.25 22.81
CA GLN A 83 6.25 -25.56 24.04
C GLN A 83 5.93 -27.06 24.20
N ARG A 84 6.21 -27.87 23.17
CA ARG A 84 5.94 -29.32 23.15
C ARG A 84 7.18 -30.18 23.42
N GLU A 85 8.36 -29.58 23.48
CA GLU A 85 9.62 -30.18 23.93
C GLU A 85 9.85 -29.93 25.43
#